data_AF-A0A1Q2CLV3-F1
#
_entry.id   AF-A0A1Q2CLV3-F1
#
_cell.length_a   1.000
_cell.length_b   1.000
_cell.length_c   1.000
_cell.angle_alpha   90.00
_cell.angle_beta   90.00
_cell.angle_gamma   90.00
#
_symmetry.space_group_name_H-M   'P 1'
#
loop_
_entity.id
_entity.type
_entity.pdbx_description
1 polymer ?
#
loop_
_entity_poly.entity_id
_entity_poly.type
_entity_poly.pdbx_seq_one_letter_code
_entity_poly.pdbx_strand_id
1 'polypeptide(L)'
;MRPLTSGPEIISKRLGDTEGNLRKIVEAATNSESGRAIIFFDEIDSIAEKQSSESHEASKRPVAQLLTLMDGFDNKGKSVIVITATNRADSLDPALTRPGRFDWEIEFGLPSRSDRFEILKVAGARVKTGADLPLEDVAALTENWSSAELSFIWTEAALLAIGDGREEVAPEDFV
;
A
#
# COMPACT_ATOMS: atom_id res chain seq x y z
N MET A 1 8.99 -8.70 -1.69
CA MET A 1 7.80 -9.38 -2.26
C MET A 1 7.28 -8.46 -3.35
N ARG A 2 7.29 -8.85 -4.63
CA ARG A 2 6.68 -8.04 -5.70
C ARG A 2 5.16 -8.16 -5.54
N PRO A 3 4.39 -7.05 -5.46
CA PRO A 3 2.93 -7.15 -5.53
C PRO A 3 2.54 -7.80 -6.85
N LEU A 4 1.60 -8.74 -6.81
CA LEU A 4 1.16 -9.50 -7.99
C LEU A 4 0.20 -8.69 -8.87
N THR A 5 -0.39 -7.60 -8.36
CA THR A 5 -1.23 -6.67 -9.14
C THR A 5 -1.46 -5.37 -8.36
N SER A 6 -1.40 -4.22 -9.02
CA SER A 6 -1.81 -2.91 -8.46
C SER A 6 -3.20 -2.51 -8.98
N GLY A 7 -4.04 -1.81 -8.21
CA GLY A 7 -5.39 -1.37 -8.64
C GLY A 7 -5.44 -0.72 -10.03
N PRO A 8 -4.56 0.26 -10.33
CA PRO A 8 -4.39 0.83 -11.66
C PRO A 8 -4.10 -0.17 -12.78
N GLU A 9 -3.42 -1.30 -12.51
CA GLU A 9 -3.16 -2.33 -13.52
C GLU A 9 -4.41 -3.17 -13.82
N ILE A 10 -5.37 -3.22 -12.90
CA ILE A 10 -6.65 -3.91 -13.07
C ILE A 10 -7.60 -3.04 -13.90
N ILE A 11 -7.45 -1.71 -13.83
CA ILE A 11 -8.22 -0.74 -14.61
C ILE A 11 -7.75 -0.75 -16.06
N SER A 12 -8.64 -1.16 -16.94
CA SER A 12 -8.44 -0.97 -18.38
C SER A 12 -9.42 0.09 -18.91
N LYS A 13 -9.05 0.79 -19.98
CA LYS A 13 -9.92 1.76 -20.66
C LYS A 13 -11.07 1.11 -21.45
N ARG A 14 -11.17 -0.23 -21.46
CA ARG A 14 -12.16 -0.99 -22.23
C ARG A 14 -13.26 -1.48 -21.29
N LEU A 15 -14.52 -1.29 -21.69
CA LEU A 15 -15.68 -1.79 -20.94
C LEU A 15 -15.59 -3.31 -20.74
N GLY A 16 -15.68 -3.80 -19.50
CA GLY A 16 -15.76 -5.23 -19.17
C GLY A 16 -14.41 -5.93 -18.91
N ASP A 17 -13.30 -5.31 -19.31
CA ASP A 17 -11.96 -5.90 -19.14
C ASP A 17 -11.54 -5.88 -17.65
N THR A 18 -11.96 -4.87 -16.88
CA THR A 18 -11.71 -4.77 -15.42
C THR A 18 -12.37 -5.94 -14.67
N GLU A 19 -13.64 -6.23 -14.94
CA GLU A 19 -14.39 -7.32 -14.32
C GLU A 19 -13.82 -8.69 -14.71
N GLY A 20 -13.42 -8.84 -15.99
CA GLY A 20 -12.75 -10.04 -16.48
C GLY A 20 -11.40 -10.28 -15.81
N ASN A 21 -10.62 -9.22 -15.58
CA ASN A 21 -9.34 -9.30 -14.88
C ASN A 21 -9.52 -9.70 -13.41
N LEU A 22 -10.48 -9.09 -12.71
CA LEU A 22 -10.81 -9.46 -11.33
C LEU A 22 -11.17 -10.95 -11.21
N ARG A 23 -11.99 -11.45 -12.14
CA ARG A 23 -12.35 -12.88 -12.18
C ARG A 23 -11.13 -13.76 -12.40
N LYS A 24 -10.26 -13.43 -13.35
CA LYS A 24 -9.04 -14.21 -13.63
C LYS A 24 -8.11 -14.25 -12.41
N ILE A 25 -7.97 -13.14 -11.68
CA ILE A 25 -7.13 -13.07 -10.46
C ILE A 25 -7.68 -14.02 -9.39
N VAL A 26 -8.99 -13.95 -9.11
CA VAL A 26 -9.63 -14.81 -8.12
C VAL A 26 -9.64 -16.27 -8.55
N GLU A 27 -9.88 -16.57 -9.83
CA GLU A 27 -9.80 -17.92 -10.38
C GLU A 27 -8.38 -18.49 -10.29
N ALA A 28 -7.35 -17.70 -10.59
CA ALA A 28 -5.96 -18.14 -10.45
C ALA A 28 -5.60 -18.43 -8.99
N ALA A 29 -6.00 -17.56 -8.07
CA ALA A 29 -5.76 -17.73 -6.63
C ALA A 29 -6.51 -18.95 -6.08
N THR A 30 -7.78 -19.11 -6.43
CA THR A 30 -8.58 -20.25 -5.99
C THR A 30 -8.10 -21.53 -6.64
N ASN A 31 -7.74 -21.56 -7.93
CA ASN A 31 -7.27 -22.78 -8.61
C ASN A 31 -5.80 -23.13 -8.37
N SER A 32 -5.11 -22.38 -7.50
CA SER A 32 -3.76 -22.72 -7.04
C SER A 32 -3.73 -24.15 -6.47
N GLU A 33 -2.76 -24.95 -6.93
CA GLU A 33 -2.58 -26.35 -6.52
C GLU A 33 -2.32 -26.49 -5.02
N SER A 34 -1.72 -25.47 -4.39
CA SER A 34 -1.44 -25.47 -2.95
C SER A 34 -2.69 -25.32 -2.08
N GLY A 35 -3.84 -24.96 -2.68
CA GLY A 35 -5.06 -24.60 -1.96
C GLY A 35 -4.92 -23.35 -1.09
N ARG A 36 -3.80 -22.61 -1.18
CA ARG A 36 -3.48 -21.42 -0.39
C ARG A 36 -3.00 -20.28 -1.30
N ALA A 37 -3.62 -19.11 -1.18
CA ALA A 37 -3.21 -17.93 -1.95
C ALA A 37 -3.46 -16.64 -1.17
N ILE A 38 -2.65 -15.62 -1.45
CA ILE A 38 -2.88 -14.24 -1.00
C ILE A 38 -3.13 -13.39 -2.24
N ILE A 39 -4.25 -12.70 -2.27
CA ILE A 39 -4.54 -11.67 -3.27
C ILE A 39 -4.28 -10.32 -2.59
N PHE A 40 -3.45 -9.48 -3.21
CA PHE A 40 -3.19 -8.13 -2.73
C PHE A 40 -3.69 -7.14 -3.77
N PHE A 41 -4.62 -6.26 -3.39
CA PHE A 41 -5.08 -5.14 -4.20
C PHE A 41 -4.58 -3.83 -3.60
N ASP A 42 -3.69 -3.15 -4.30
CA ASP A 42 -3.30 -1.78 -3.95
C ASP A 42 -4.29 -0.76 -4.54
N GLU A 43 -4.48 0.40 -3.90
CA GLU A 43 -5.39 1.46 -4.33
C GLU A 43 -6.79 0.96 -4.72
N ILE A 44 -7.40 0.15 -3.86
CA ILE A 44 -8.70 -0.49 -4.14
C ILE A 44 -9.81 0.55 -4.40
N ASP A 45 -9.69 1.76 -3.85
CA ASP A 45 -10.62 2.87 -4.08
C ASP A 45 -10.78 3.23 -5.56
N SER A 46 -9.77 2.97 -6.39
CA SER A 46 -9.84 3.18 -7.84
C SER A 46 -10.92 2.34 -8.55
N ILE A 47 -11.35 1.21 -7.95
CA ILE A 47 -12.38 0.30 -8.47
C ILE A 47 -13.53 0.02 -7.50
N ALA A 48 -13.48 0.59 -6.30
CA ALA A 48 -14.37 0.25 -5.19
C ALA A 48 -15.02 1.48 -4.51
N GLU A 49 -14.98 2.64 -5.16
CA GLU A 49 -15.57 3.88 -4.63
C GLU A 49 -17.09 3.82 -4.41
N LYS A 50 -17.57 4.53 -3.39
CA LYS A 50 -18.97 4.76 -3.05
C LYS A 50 -19.71 5.32 -4.24
N GLN A 51 -20.85 4.72 -4.52
CA GLN A 51 -21.69 5.11 -5.65
C GLN A 51 -22.73 6.14 -5.22
N SER A 52 -22.82 7.23 -5.98
CA SER A 52 -23.93 8.18 -5.90
C SER A 52 -24.98 7.86 -6.98
N SER A 53 -26.18 8.44 -6.85
CA SER A 53 -27.23 8.36 -7.88
C SER A 53 -26.76 8.90 -9.24
N GLU A 54 -25.76 9.79 -9.25
CA GLU A 54 -25.19 10.43 -10.44
C GLU A 54 -24.00 9.64 -11.04
N SER A 55 -23.52 8.60 -10.36
CA SER A 55 -22.41 7.79 -10.84
C SER A 55 -22.80 7.03 -12.11
N HIS A 56 -21.95 7.10 -13.14
CA HIS A 56 -22.13 6.35 -14.38
C HIS A 56 -22.20 4.84 -14.13
N GLU A 57 -23.07 4.12 -14.83
CA GLU A 57 -23.19 2.65 -14.66
C GLU A 57 -21.87 1.91 -14.81
N ALA A 58 -20.95 2.41 -15.64
CA ALA A 58 -19.65 1.80 -15.87
C ALA A 58 -18.79 1.74 -14.58
N SER A 59 -18.89 2.72 -13.69
CA SER A 59 -18.13 2.70 -12.42
C SER A 59 -18.77 1.78 -11.36
N LYS A 60 -20.04 1.42 -11.53
CA LYS A 60 -20.78 0.56 -10.59
C LYS A 60 -20.45 -0.93 -10.73
N ARG A 61 -20.04 -1.33 -11.94
CA ARG A 61 -19.84 -2.76 -12.29
C ARG A 61 -18.64 -3.40 -11.60
N PRO A 62 -17.45 -2.76 -11.50
CA PRO A 62 -16.32 -3.32 -10.77
C PRO A 62 -16.65 -3.63 -9.30
N VAL A 63 -17.35 -2.72 -8.61
CA VAL A 63 -17.82 -2.92 -7.23
C VAL A 63 -18.73 -4.15 -7.13
N ALA A 64 -19.73 -4.26 -7.99
CA ALA A 64 -20.65 -5.39 -8.01
C ALA A 64 -19.93 -6.73 -8.28
N GLN A 65 -18.93 -6.72 -9.18
CA GLN A 65 -18.10 -7.88 -9.46
C GLN A 65 -17.23 -8.27 -8.25
N LEU A 66 -16.62 -7.31 -7.55
CA LEU A 66 -15.88 -7.55 -6.31
C LEU A 66 -16.78 -8.19 -5.25
N LEU A 67 -17.96 -7.63 -5.00
CA LEU A 67 -18.93 -8.19 -4.04
C LEU A 67 -19.29 -9.64 -4.37
N THR A 68 -19.57 -9.91 -5.66
CA THR A 68 -19.88 -11.27 -6.14
C THR A 68 -18.72 -12.24 -5.94
N LEU A 69 -17.48 -11.80 -6.15
CA LEU A 69 -16.29 -12.63 -5.95
C LEU A 69 -16.04 -12.90 -4.47
N MET A 70 -16.22 -11.89 -3.61
CA MET A 70 -16.05 -12.02 -2.16
C MET A 70 -17.07 -12.99 -1.56
N ASP A 71 -18.35 -12.91 -1.97
CA ASP A 71 -19.40 -13.82 -1.53
C ASP A 71 -19.18 -15.27 -2.05
N GLY A 72 -18.32 -15.45 -3.05
CA GLY A 72 -18.05 -16.73 -3.71
C GLY A 72 -16.91 -17.57 -3.12
N PHE A 73 -16.16 -17.07 -2.12
CA PHE A 73 -14.99 -17.77 -1.57
C PHE A 73 -15.30 -19.05 -0.78
N ASP A 74 -16.57 -19.28 -0.42
CA ASP A 74 -16.91 -20.10 0.76
C ASP A 74 -17.07 -21.62 0.53
N ASN A 75 -16.63 -22.19 -0.60
CA ASN A 75 -17.18 -23.52 -1.01
C ASN A 75 -16.21 -24.67 -1.31
N LYS A 76 -14.88 -24.57 -1.11
CA LYS A 76 -13.97 -25.63 -1.64
C LYS A 76 -12.76 -26.03 -0.78
N GLY A 77 -12.73 -25.75 0.53
CA GLY A 77 -11.58 -26.12 1.38
C GLY A 77 -10.27 -25.42 0.98
N LYS A 78 -10.39 -24.29 0.30
CA LYS A 78 -9.29 -23.43 -0.15
C LYS A 78 -9.16 -22.25 0.82
N SER A 79 -7.94 -21.87 1.14
CA SER A 79 -7.64 -20.74 2.03
C SER A 79 -7.08 -19.60 1.18
N VAL A 80 -7.95 -18.71 0.72
CA VAL A 80 -7.57 -17.49 0.03
C VAL A 80 -7.75 -16.32 0.98
N ILE A 81 -6.68 -15.54 1.17
CA ILE A 81 -6.72 -14.30 1.94
C ILE A 81 -6.69 -13.15 0.95
N VAL A 82 -7.63 -12.22 1.09
CA VAL A 82 -7.64 -10.98 0.31
C VAL A 82 -7.17 -9.85 1.22
N ILE A 83 -6.13 -9.14 0.80
CA ILE A 83 -5.59 -7.95 1.46
C ILE A 83 -5.77 -6.79 0.50
N THR A 84 -6.28 -5.67 0.99
CA THR A 84 -6.46 -4.46 0.20
C THR A 84 -5.82 -3.26 0.87
N ALA A 85 -5.23 -2.36 0.10
CA ALA A 85 -4.74 -1.06 0.57
C ALA A 85 -5.52 0.08 -0.10
N THR A 86 -5.77 1.14 0.65
CA THR A 86 -6.39 2.37 0.15
C THR A 86 -5.96 3.56 1.01
N ASN A 87 -5.85 4.73 0.40
CA ASN A 87 -5.67 6.00 1.10
C ASN A 87 -7.00 6.70 1.42
N ARG A 88 -8.13 6.11 0.99
CA ARG A 88 -9.47 6.71 1.03
C ARG A 88 -10.51 5.69 1.52
N ALA A 89 -10.31 5.16 2.71
CA ALA A 89 -11.23 4.18 3.32
C ALA A 89 -12.67 4.74 3.44
N ASP A 90 -12.79 6.04 3.68
CA ASP A 90 -14.07 6.77 3.73
C ASP A 90 -14.80 6.80 2.39
N SER A 91 -14.09 6.68 1.26
CA SER A 91 -14.68 6.63 -0.07
C SER A 91 -15.04 5.21 -0.52
N LEU A 92 -14.75 4.15 0.25
CA LEU A 92 -15.02 2.76 -0.13
C LEU A 92 -16.50 2.40 0.02
N ASP A 93 -17.06 1.63 -0.93
CA ASP A 93 -18.45 1.14 -0.83
C ASP A 93 -18.65 0.34 0.49
N PRO A 94 -19.57 0.78 1.39
CA PRO A 94 -19.79 0.13 2.68
C PRO A 94 -20.25 -1.33 2.59
N ALA A 95 -20.70 -1.79 1.42
CA ALA A 95 -21.01 -3.20 1.23
C ALA A 95 -19.74 -4.06 1.30
N LEU A 96 -18.57 -3.54 0.90
CA LEU A 96 -17.32 -4.29 0.88
C LEU A 96 -16.74 -4.53 2.27
N THR A 97 -17.03 -3.65 3.24
CA THR A 97 -16.56 -3.76 4.64
C THR A 97 -17.54 -4.50 5.56
N ARG A 98 -18.59 -5.10 5.01
CA ARG A 98 -19.51 -5.93 5.79
C ARG A 98 -18.86 -7.27 6.17
N PRO A 99 -19.27 -7.86 7.30
CA PRO A 99 -18.80 -9.19 7.70
C PRO A 99 -18.93 -10.23 6.58
N GLY A 100 -17.90 -11.05 6.41
CA GLY A 100 -17.73 -12.03 5.34
C GLY A 100 -17.02 -11.51 4.09
N ARG A 101 -16.51 -10.26 4.10
CA ARG A 101 -15.82 -9.62 2.97
C ARG A 101 -14.49 -9.04 3.42
N PHE A 102 -14.37 -7.71 3.54
CA PHE A 102 -13.22 -7.09 4.21
C PHE A 102 -13.51 -7.00 5.70
N ASP A 103 -13.32 -8.13 6.38
CA ASP A 103 -13.61 -8.28 7.81
C ASP A 103 -12.71 -7.44 8.71
N TRP A 104 -11.46 -7.22 8.29
CA TRP A 104 -10.44 -6.54 9.09
C TRP A 104 -10.07 -5.22 8.44
N GLU A 105 -10.19 -4.15 9.23
CA GLU A 105 -9.73 -2.81 8.89
C GLU A 105 -8.54 -2.48 9.79
N ILE A 106 -7.40 -2.18 9.18
CA ILE A 106 -6.16 -1.84 9.88
C ILE A 106 -5.76 -0.45 9.43
N GLU A 107 -5.85 0.52 10.33
CA GLU A 107 -5.46 1.90 10.08
C GLU A 107 -3.95 2.07 10.29
N PHE A 108 -3.29 2.71 9.32
CA PHE A 108 -1.89 3.07 9.40
C PHE A 108 -1.77 4.59 9.57
N GLY A 109 -1.55 5.01 10.81
CA GLY A 109 -1.29 6.41 11.14
C GLY A 109 0.14 6.85 10.85
N LEU A 110 0.43 8.13 11.12
CA LEU A 110 1.78 8.66 11.08
C LEU A 110 2.67 7.99 12.15
N PRO A 111 3.96 7.76 11.85
CA PRO A 111 4.87 7.08 12.77
C PRO A 111 5.08 7.87 14.06
N SER A 112 5.08 7.15 15.19
CA SER A 112 5.48 7.72 16.48
C SER A 112 6.96 8.08 16.49
N ARG A 113 7.44 8.87 17.46
CA ARG A 113 8.86 9.24 17.56
C ARG A 113 9.79 8.02 17.54
N SER A 114 9.44 6.95 18.26
CA SER A 114 10.23 5.71 18.24
C SER A 114 10.21 5.01 16.89
N ASP A 115 9.06 5.01 16.20
CA ASP A 115 8.96 4.44 14.85
C ASP A 115 9.82 5.25 13.88
N ARG A 116 9.80 6.59 13.97
CA ARG A 116 10.62 7.47 13.12
C ARG A 116 12.10 7.19 13.28
N PHE A 117 12.58 7.00 14.51
CA PHE A 117 13.97 6.64 14.77
C PHE A 117 14.35 5.30 14.10
N GLU A 118 13.52 4.26 14.24
CA GLU A 118 13.78 2.97 13.61
C GLU A 118 13.68 3.04 12.07
N ILE A 119 12.74 3.82 11.53
CA ILE A 119 12.63 4.09 10.09
C ILE A 119 13.92 4.75 9.58
N LEU A 120 14.41 5.79 10.26
CA LEU A 120 15.64 6.50 9.88
C LEU A 120 16.84 5.55 9.86
N LYS A 121 16.98 4.68 10.87
CA LYS A 121 18.05 3.67 10.92
C LYS A 121 17.97 2.68 9.76
N VAL A 122 16.79 2.15 9.47
CA VAL A 122 16.61 1.17 8.39
C VAL A 122 16.79 1.82 7.02
N ALA A 123 16.25 3.02 6.81
CA ALA A 123 16.35 3.75 5.55
C ALA A 123 17.82 4.10 5.21
N GLY A 124 18.61 4.44 6.23
CA GLY A 124 20.03 4.77 6.10
C GLY A 124 20.98 3.59 5.95
N ALA A 125 20.51 2.34 6.10
CA ALA A 125 21.37 1.16 6.24
C ALA A 125 22.34 0.89 5.06
N ARG A 126 22.13 1.55 3.90
CA ARG A 126 22.97 1.43 2.71
C ARG A 126 23.83 2.66 2.42
N VAL A 127 23.67 3.72 3.21
CA VAL A 127 24.44 4.96 3.07
C VAL A 127 25.76 4.80 3.81
N LYS A 128 26.87 5.26 3.22
CA LYS A 128 28.15 5.32 3.94
C LYS A 128 28.10 6.48 4.93
N THR A 129 28.39 6.20 6.19
CA THR A 129 28.33 7.17 7.29
C THR A 129 29.65 7.17 8.03
N GLY A 130 30.23 8.34 8.27
CA GLY A 130 31.55 8.47 8.90
C GLY A 130 31.54 8.55 10.43
N ALA A 131 30.39 8.85 11.04
CA ALA A 131 30.24 9.10 12.47
C ALA A 131 28.85 8.66 13.01
N ASP A 132 28.68 8.74 14.34
CA ASP A 132 27.37 8.62 14.98
C ASP A 132 26.46 9.77 14.51
N LEU A 133 25.37 9.42 13.85
CA LEU A 133 24.43 10.37 13.27
C LEU A 133 23.35 10.78 14.28
N PRO A 134 22.82 12.02 14.22
CA PRO A 134 21.88 12.56 15.19
C PRO A 134 20.44 12.06 14.94
N LEU A 135 20.24 10.75 14.73
CA LEU A 135 18.95 10.20 14.29
C LEU A 135 17.85 10.36 15.35
N GLU A 136 18.19 10.33 16.65
CA GLU A 136 17.24 10.61 17.74
C GLU A 136 16.71 12.04 17.71
N ASP A 137 17.56 13.00 17.34
CA ASP A 137 17.20 14.42 17.22
C ASP A 137 16.37 14.65 15.97
N VAL A 138 16.79 14.07 14.83
CA VAL A 138 15.99 14.08 13.59
C VAL A 138 14.59 13.51 13.87
N ALA A 139 14.50 12.34 14.50
CA ALA A 139 13.21 11.74 14.84
C ALA A 139 12.35 12.63 15.76
N ALA A 140 12.97 13.44 16.63
CA ALA A 140 12.27 14.39 17.49
C ALA A 140 11.71 15.59 16.72
N LEU A 141 12.45 16.09 15.72
CA LEU A 141 12.11 17.27 14.94
C LEU A 141 11.13 16.99 13.80
N THR A 142 11.10 15.77 13.29
CA THR A 142 10.26 15.37 12.14
C THR A 142 8.85 14.92 12.58
N GLU A 143 8.19 15.67 13.47
CA GLU A 143 6.81 15.36 13.85
C GLU A 143 5.88 15.46 12.63
N ASN A 144 4.91 14.55 12.55
CA ASN A 144 3.98 14.40 11.43
C ASN A 144 4.60 14.01 10.08
N TRP A 145 5.88 13.64 10.04
CA TRP A 145 6.49 13.11 8.83
C TRP A 145 6.10 11.65 8.61
N SER A 146 5.79 11.33 7.36
CA SER A 146 5.61 9.97 6.85
C SER A 146 6.93 9.22 6.72
N SER A 147 6.86 7.89 6.59
CA SER A 147 8.04 7.05 6.32
C SER A 147 8.77 7.44 5.03
N ALA A 148 8.05 7.99 4.05
CA ALA A 148 8.64 8.46 2.79
C ALA A 148 9.48 9.72 3.00
N GLU A 149 8.97 10.72 3.74
CA GLU A 149 9.72 11.95 4.07
C GLU A 149 10.95 11.63 4.93
N LEU A 150 10.82 10.72 5.90
CA LEU A 150 11.94 10.26 6.72
C LEU A 150 13.01 9.52 5.90
N SER A 151 12.60 8.77 4.89
CA SER A 151 13.56 8.11 4.00
C SER A 151 14.23 9.13 3.05
N PHE A 152 13.50 10.17 2.66
CA PHE A 152 13.98 11.19 1.75
C PHE A 152 15.12 12.03 2.35
N ILE A 153 15.14 12.24 3.66
CA ILE A 153 16.21 13.01 4.33
C ILE A 153 17.61 12.44 4.05
N TRP A 154 17.72 11.12 3.88
CA TRP A 154 18.99 10.47 3.52
C TRP A 154 19.47 10.83 2.13
N THR A 155 18.55 11.12 1.21
CA THR A 155 18.89 11.56 -0.15
C THR A 155 19.45 12.98 -0.10
N GLU A 156 18.81 13.88 0.64
CA GLU A 156 19.29 15.25 0.83
C GLU A 156 20.65 15.28 1.53
N ALA A 157 20.81 14.53 2.63
CA ALA A 157 22.07 14.45 3.35
C ALA A 157 23.22 13.91 2.48
N ALA A 158 22.96 12.89 1.65
CA ALA A 158 23.95 12.36 0.72
C ALA A 158 24.32 13.36 -0.39
N LEU A 159 23.35 14.15 -0.87
CA LEU A 159 23.61 15.20 -1.87
C LEU A 159 24.48 16.33 -1.30
N LEU A 160 24.27 16.72 -0.05
CA LEU A 160 25.11 17.69 0.66
C LEU A 160 26.55 17.17 0.79
N ALA A 161 26.72 15.92 1.25
CA ALA A 161 28.03 15.29 1.37
C ALA A 161 28.79 15.26 0.04
N ILE A 162 28.12 14.85 -1.05
CA ILE A 162 28.71 14.84 -2.39
C ILE A 162 29.06 16.26 -2.85
N GLY A 163 28.21 17.24 -2.56
CA GLY A 163 28.44 18.65 -2.87
C GLY A 163 29.72 19.20 -2.24
N ASP A 164 30.05 18.73 -1.03
CA ASP A 164 31.28 19.07 -0.31
C ASP A 164 32.50 18.21 -0.71
N GLY A 165 32.33 17.31 -1.68
CA GLY A 165 33.39 16.38 -2.11
C GLY A 165 33.67 15.24 -1.13
N ARG A 166 32.73 14.93 -0.24
CA ARG A 166 32.80 13.82 0.71
C ARG A 166 32.09 12.58 0.14
N GLU A 167 32.58 11.40 0.51
CA GLU A 167 31.93 10.11 0.19
C GLU A 167 31.03 9.58 1.31
N GLU A 168 31.04 10.26 2.47
CA GLU A 168 30.36 9.82 3.68
C GLU A 168 29.48 10.94 4.22
N VAL A 169 28.27 10.56 4.63
CA VAL A 169 27.34 11.45 5.32
C VAL A 169 27.80 11.65 6.76
N ALA A 170 27.71 12.91 7.21
CA ALA A 170 28.10 13.37 8.53
C ALA A 170 26.92 14.05 9.25
N PRO A 171 26.99 14.26 10.59
CA PRO A 171 25.90 14.86 11.36
C PRO A 171 25.41 16.21 10.83
N GLU A 172 26.31 17.04 10.32
CA GLU A 172 26.02 18.35 9.72
C GLU A 172 25.23 18.29 8.41
N ASP A 173 24.96 17.10 7.85
CA ASP A 173 24.14 16.95 6.65
C ASP A 173 22.64 16.80 6.95
N PHE A 174 22.26 16.74 8.24
CA PHE A 174 20.88 16.55 8.71
C PHE A 174 20.22 17.85 9.23
N VAL A 175 20.71 19.02 8.79
CA VAL A 175 20.23 20.36 9.22
C VAL A 175 18.84 20.70 8.70
#